data_AF-A0A1T1H6M4-F1
#
_entry.id   AF-A0A1T1H6M4-F1
#
_cell.length_a   1.000
_cell.length_b   1.000
_cell.length_c   1.000
_cell.angle_alpha   90.00
_cell.angle_beta   90.00
_cell.angle_gamma   90.00
#
_symmetry.space_group_name_H-M   'P 1'
#
loop_
_entity.id
_entity.type
_entity.pdbx_description
1 polymer ?
#
loop_
_entity_poly.entity_id
_entity_poly.type
_entity_poly.pdbx_seq_one_letter_code
_entity_poly.pdbx_strand_id
1 'polypeptide(L)'
;MEKFLRLLNPKSINYEADRIDGGQPAMTAQDILLAMSFAKLTKLQDNLIRLKYFGANTKANVQIFSEILVGKYEQQFADAGVNQIYHRSIVLIALTEFCLVPASYVPSVRARALICGWSYFPVHKYMIGHIENVLKDINNEIAIGEDKIFTQVYKIK
;
A
#
# COMPACT_ATOMS: atom_id res chain seq x y z
N MET A 1 7.21 6.14 -12.79
CA MET A 1 5.75 6.07 -12.52
C MET A 1 5.45 6.53 -11.10
N GLU A 2 6.05 5.93 -10.07
CA GLU A 2 5.93 6.39 -8.66
C GLU A 2 6.24 7.89 -8.44
N LYS A 3 7.19 8.48 -9.20
CA LYS A 3 7.61 9.90 -9.08
C LYS A 3 6.45 10.90 -9.16
N PHE A 4 5.41 10.64 -9.95
CA PHE A 4 4.27 11.54 -10.08
C PHE A 4 3.34 11.47 -8.88
N LEU A 5 3.05 10.28 -8.35
CA LEU A 5 2.21 10.13 -7.17
C LEU A 5 2.86 10.66 -5.89
N ARG A 6 4.21 10.76 -5.87
CA ARG A 6 4.93 11.45 -4.79
C ARG A 6 4.59 12.95 -4.71
N LEU A 7 4.10 13.58 -5.79
CA LEU A 7 3.59 14.97 -5.77
C LEU A 7 2.44 15.18 -4.77
N LEU A 8 1.80 14.10 -4.33
CA LEU A 8 0.69 14.12 -3.39
C LEU A 8 1.16 14.17 -1.92
N ASN A 9 2.47 14.06 -1.68
CA ASN A 9 3.07 14.24 -0.35
C ASN A 9 4.09 15.41 -0.34
N PRO A 10 3.73 16.57 0.21
CA PRO A 10 4.57 17.79 0.15
C PRO A 10 5.90 17.67 0.91
N LYS A 11 6.06 16.70 1.82
CA LYS A 11 7.32 16.49 2.56
C LYS A 11 8.40 15.75 1.76
N SER A 12 8.06 15.18 0.61
CA SER A 12 8.95 14.29 -0.14
C SER A 12 9.61 14.95 -1.36
N ILE A 13 9.26 16.21 -1.68
CA ILE A 13 9.71 16.90 -2.89
C ILE A 13 10.35 18.23 -2.51
N ASN A 14 11.59 18.41 -2.96
CA ASN A 14 12.29 19.67 -2.87
C ASN A 14 12.04 20.46 -4.15
N TYR A 15 10.98 21.28 -4.16
CA TYR A 15 10.55 22.06 -5.34
C TYR A 15 11.61 23.03 -5.88
N GLU A 16 12.65 23.35 -5.08
CA GLU A 16 13.77 24.20 -5.50
C GLU A 16 14.88 23.43 -6.24
N ALA A 17 15.08 22.14 -5.92
CA ALA A 17 16.13 21.30 -6.53
C ALA A 17 15.63 20.51 -7.76
N ASP A 18 14.36 20.09 -7.74
CA ASP A 18 13.69 19.41 -8.86
C ASP A 18 12.91 20.43 -9.72
N ARG A 19 13.61 21.42 -10.33
CA ARG A 19 12.99 22.15 -11.46
C ARG A 19 12.84 21.18 -12.63
N ILE A 20 11.61 20.77 -12.94
CA ILE A 20 11.26 19.83 -14.01
C ILE A 20 10.98 20.58 -15.33
N ASP A 21 11.21 21.90 -15.34
CA ASP A 21 10.53 22.83 -16.23
C ASP A 21 11.45 23.23 -17.39
N GLY A 22 11.65 22.29 -18.32
CA GLY A 22 12.27 22.54 -19.64
C GLY A 22 11.32 23.20 -20.66
N GLY A 23 10.38 24.04 -20.23
CA GLY A 23 9.48 24.79 -21.14
C GLY A 23 8.21 24.05 -21.62
N GLN A 24 7.83 22.93 -20.99
CA GLN A 24 6.51 22.29 -21.15
C GLN A 24 5.69 22.53 -19.88
N PRO A 25 4.34 22.68 -19.94
CA PRO A 25 3.53 22.81 -18.74
C PRO A 25 3.76 21.60 -17.82
N ALA A 26 4.41 21.85 -16.68
CA ALA A 26 4.78 20.80 -15.74
C ALA A 26 3.51 20.24 -15.07
N MET A 27 3.39 18.92 -15.06
CA MET A 27 2.28 18.22 -14.43
C MET A 27 2.25 18.53 -12.93
N THR A 28 1.13 19.10 -12.47
CA THR A 28 0.94 19.54 -11.09
C THR A 28 0.26 18.45 -10.25
N ALA A 29 0.29 18.61 -8.93
CA ALA A 29 -0.51 17.79 -8.03
C ALA A 29 -2.02 17.92 -8.32
N GLN A 30 -2.48 19.06 -8.84
CA GLN A 30 -3.89 19.28 -9.21
C GLN A 30 -4.30 18.41 -10.40
N ASP A 31 -3.44 18.29 -11.41
CA ASP A 31 -3.69 17.44 -12.59
C ASP A 31 -3.82 15.97 -12.20
N ILE A 32 -3.02 15.52 -11.22
CA ILE A 32 -3.05 14.16 -10.71
C ILE A 32 -4.31 13.91 -9.87
N LEU A 33 -4.69 14.85 -9.01
CA LEU A 33 -5.95 14.76 -8.26
C LEU A 33 -7.17 14.73 -9.19
N LEU A 34 -7.14 15.51 -10.26
CA LEU A 34 -8.18 15.48 -11.29
C LEU A 34 -8.21 14.11 -11.98
N ALA A 35 -7.06 13.59 -12.43
CA ALA A 35 -6.96 12.27 -13.03
C ALA A 35 -7.45 11.15 -12.10
N MET A 36 -7.14 11.21 -10.80
CA MET A 36 -7.63 10.27 -9.80
C MET A 36 -9.15 10.26 -9.71
N SER A 37 -9.80 11.43 -9.78
CA SER A 37 -11.27 11.53 -9.75
C SER A 37 -11.94 10.80 -10.92
N PHE A 38 -11.28 10.74 -12.09
CA PHE A 38 -11.76 10.04 -13.28
C PHE A 38 -11.25 8.60 -13.43
N ALA A 39 -10.31 8.16 -12.58
CA ALA A 39 -9.65 6.86 -12.70
C ALA A 39 -10.55 5.65 -12.35
N LYS A 40 -11.76 5.88 -11.80
CA LYS A 40 -12.71 4.82 -11.38
C LYS A 40 -12.02 3.75 -10.50
N LEU A 41 -11.35 4.22 -9.46
CA LEU A 41 -10.67 3.39 -8.47
C LEU A 41 -11.70 2.59 -7.65
N THR A 42 -11.36 1.35 -7.30
CA THR A 42 -12.15 0.61 -6.31
C THR A 42 -11.95 1.21 -4.92
N LYS A 43 -12.86 0.92 -3.98
CA LYS A 43 -12.70 1.34 -2.57
C LYS A 43 -11.38 0.85 -1.96
N LEU A 44 -10.92 -0.34 -2.36
CA LEU A 44 -9.63 -0.86 -1.91
C LEU A 44 -8.49 -0.02 -2.48
N GLN A 45 -8.48 0.22 -3.78
CA GLN A 45 -7.43 0.98 -4.47
C GLN A 45 -7.30 2.41 -3.91
N ASP A 46 -8.42 3.12 -3.73
CA ASP A 46 -8.43 4.48 -3.16
C ASP A 46 -7.77 4.50 -1.77
N ASN A 47 -8.11 3.54 -0.91
CA ASN A 47 -7.56 3.48 0.43
C ASN A 47 -6.07 3.07 0.45
N LEU A 48 -5.65 2.13 -0.42
CA LEU A 48 -4.24 1.78 -0.56
C LEU A 48 -3.41 2.97 -1.04
N ILE A 49 -3.94 3.77 -1.97
CA ILE A 49 -3.30 5.01 -2.44
C ILE A 49 -3.17 6.01 -1.30
N ARG A 50 -4.23 6.22 -0.50
CA ARG A 50 -4.17 7.12 0.66
C ARG A 50 -3.12 6.68 1.67
N LEU A 51 -3.09 5.39 1.99
CA LEU A 51 -2.11 4.82 2.90
C LEU A 51 -0.67 4.98 2.37
N LYS A 52 -0.44 4.67 1.09
CA LYS A 52 0.90 4.68 0.51
C LYS A 52 1.42 6.08 0.17
N TYR A 53 0.56 6.96 -0.34
CA TYR A 53 0.97 8.23 -0.95
C TYR A 53 0.49 9.47 -0.21
N PHE A 54 -0.62 9.44 0.53
CA PHE A 54 -1.20 10.67 1.16
C PHE A 54 -0.78 10.82 2.64
N GLY A 55 0.17 10.01 3.12
CA GLY A 55 0.58 10.04 4.52
C GLY A 55 -0.49 9.54 5.50
N ALA A 56 -1.48 8.79 5.02
CA ALA A 56 -2.48 8.18 5.89
C ALA A 56 -1.98 6.91 6.61
N ASN A 57 -0.71 6.52 6.42
CA ASN A 57 -0.05 5.35 7.03
C ASN A 57 0.27 5.51 8.53
N THR A 58 -0.57 6.17 9.31
CA THR A 58 -0.40 6.19 10.77
C THR A 58 -0.59 4.78 11.35
N LYS A 59 0.06 4.47 12.48
CA LYS A 59 -0.08 3.16 13.14
C LYS A 59 -1.54 2.81 13.42
N ALA A 60 -2.34 3.79 13.86
CA ALA A 60 -3.77 3.62 14.12
C ALA A 60 -4.56 3.27 12.85
N ASN A 61 -4.30 3.98 11.75
CA ASN A 61 -4.97 3.71 10.48
C ASN A 61 -4.62 2.34 9.93
N VAL A 62 -3.34 1.94 10.02
CA VAL A 62 -2.88 0.60 9.58
C VAL A 62 -3.57 -0.51 10.39
N GLN A 63 -3.75 -0.33 11.70
CA GLN A 63 -4.48 -1.28 12.54
C GLN A 63 -5.96 -1.39 12.14
N ILE A 64 -6.66 -0.26 12.01
CA ILE A 64 -8.07 -0.24 11.59
C ILE A 64 -8.23 -0.88 10.21
N PHE A 65 -7.37 -0.53 9.25
CA PHE A 65 -7.42 -1.11 7.92
C PHE A 65 -7.16 -2.61 7.93
N SER A 66 -6.22 -3.07 8.77
CA SER A 66 -5.93 -4.49 8.88
C SER A 66 -7.14 -5.30 9.36
N GLU A 67 -7.92 -4.76 10.30
CA GLU A 67 -9.12 -5.42 10.82
C GLU A 67 -10.22 -5.51 9.77
N ILE A 68 -10.43 -4.43 9.01
CA ILE A 68 -11.42 -4.40 7.92
C ILE A 68 -11.02 -5.36 6.79
N LEU A 69 -9.73 -5.39 6.43
CA LEU A 69 -9.21 -6.19 5.32
C LEU A 69 -9.21 -7.69 5.59
N VAL A 70 -9.27 -8.13 6.86
CA VAL A 70 -9.45 -9.56 7.17
C VAL A 70 -10.65 -10.13 6.43
N GLY A 71 -11.78 -9.39 6.36
CA GLY A 71 -12.98 -9.84 5.66
C GLY A 71 -12.77 -10.12 4.16
N LYS A 72 -11.81 -9.45 3.49
CA LYS A 72 -11.47 -9.73 2.09
C LYS A 72 -10.75 -11.07 1.93
N TYR A 73 -9.94 -11.47 2.91
CA TYR A 73 -9.08 -12.66 2.84
C TYR A 73 -9.63 -13.85 3.65
N GLU A 74 -10.74 -13.68 4.37
CA GLU A 74 -11.30 -14.69 5.28
C GLU A 74 -11.53 -16.03 4.58
N GLN A 75 -12.15 -16.02 3.39
CA GLN A 75 -12.40 -17.25 2.63
C GLN A 75 -11.09 -17.93 2.21
N GLN A 76 -10.11 -17.16 1.72
CA GLN A 76 -8.81 -17.69 1.33
C GLN A 76 -8.06 -18.32 2.51
N PHE A 77 -8.17 -17.72 3.69
CA PHE A 77 -7.58 -18.26 4.91
C PHE A 77 -8.31 -19.52 5.40
N ALA A 78 -9.64 -19.53 5.33
CA ALA A 78 -10.45 -20.70 5.66
C ALA A 78 -10.14 -21.89 4.75
N ASP A 79 -10.07 -21.66 3.43
CA ASP A 79 -9.76 -22.69 2.42
C ASP A 79 -8.35 -23.27 2.63
N ALA A 80 -7.41 -22.45 3.11
CA ALA A 80 -6.05 -22.87 3.43
C ALA A 80 -5.89 -23.47 4.84
N GLY A 81 -6.97 -23.57 5.63
CA GLY A 81 -6.95 -24.12 6.98
C GLY A 81 -6.16 -23.27 7.99
N VAL A 82 -6.02 -21.96 7.73
CA VAL A 82 -5.34 -21.04 8.65
C VAL A 82 -6.21 -20.84 9.89
N ASN A 83 -5.59 -20.87 11.06
CA ASN A 83 -6.32 -20.58 12.30
C ASN A 83 -6.70 -19.10 12.36
N GLN A 84 -7.98 -18.81 12.64
CA GLN A 84 -8.54 -17.46 12.74
C GLN A 84 -7.75 -16.51 13.66
N ILE A 85 -7.10 -17.04 14.71
CA ILE A 85 -6.24 -16.23 15.60
C ILE A 85 -5.10 -15.52 14.85
N TYR A 86 -4.69 -16.02 13.69
CA TYR A 86 -3.61 -15.47 12.89
C TYR A 86 -4.07 -14.49 11.81
N HIS A 87 -5.35 -14.47 11.42
CA HIS A 87 -5.82 -13.73 10.24
C HIS A 87 -5.49 -12.23 10.33
N ARG A 88 -5.88 -11.57 11.43
CA ARG A 88 -5.56 -10.16 11.68
C ARG A 88 -4.06 -9.90 11.66
N SER A 89 -3.29 -10.81 12.25
CA SER A 89 -1.83 -10.66 12.37
C SER A 89 -1.15 -10.78 11.00
N ILE A 90 -1.61 -11.67 10.13
CA ILE A 90 -1.14 -11.82 8.75
C ILE A 90 -1.37 -10.52 7.97
N VAL A 91 -2.60 -10.00 8.00
CA VAL A 91 -2.98 -8.79 7.27
C VAL A 91 -2.26 -7.55 7.82
N LEU A 92 -2.13 -7.44 9.14
CA LEU A 92 -1.43 -6.33 9.79
C LEU A 92 0.05 -6.27 9.38
N ILE A 93 0.74 -7.41 9.36
CA ILE A 93 2.15 -7.46 8.92
C ILE A 93 2.25 -7.05 7.45
N ALA A 94 1.42 -7.62 6.58
CA ALA A 94 1.43 -7.30 5.15
C ALA A 94 1.19 -5.81 4.89
N LEU A 95 0.22 -5.19 5.56
CA LEU A 95 -0.04 -3.75 5.43
C LEU A 95 1.09 -2.88 5.99
N THR A 96 1.71 -3.32 7.09
CA THR A 96 2.88 -2.63 7.68
C THR A 96 4.04 -2.66 6.70
N GLU A 97 4.33 -3.82 6.10
CA GLU A 97 5.37 -3.96 5.08
C GLU A 97 5.03 -3.17 3.80
N PHE A 98 3.76 -3.09 3.44
CA PHE A 98 3.34 -2.28 2.31
C PHE A 98 3.51 -0.77 2.56
N CYS A 99 3.17 -0.25 3.74
CA CYS A 99 3.04 1.20 3.97
C CYS A 99 4.20 1.85 4.74
N LEU A 100 4.91 1.11 5.59
CA LEU A 100 5.81 1.65 6.61
C LEU A 100 7.26 1.21 6.43
N VAL A 101 7.52 0.33 5.48
CA VAL A 101 8.84 -0.22 5.22
C VAL A 101 9.45 0.46 3.98
N PRO A 102 10.71 0.95 4.05
CA PRO A 102 11.39 1.48 2.89
C PRO A 102 11.69 0.36 1.88
N ALA A 103 11.71 0.68 0.58
CA ALA A 103 11.84 -0.31 -0.49
C ALA A 103 13.09 -1.20 -0.41
N SER A 104 14.15 -0.75 0.27
CA SER A 104 15.40 -1.50 0.45
C SER A 104 15.41 -2.42 1.67
N TYR A 105 14.43 -2.32 2.56
CA TYR A 105 14.41 -3.11 3.78
C TYR A 105 13.73 -4.46 3.54
N VAL A 106 14.42 -5.53 3.94
CA VAL A 106 13.91 -6.91 3.91
C VAL A 106 13.46 -7.29 5.32
N PRO A 107 12.15 -7.41 5.60
CA PRO A 107 11.65 -7.72 6.93
C PRO A 107 12.08 -9.12 7.39
N SER A 108 12.76 -9.19 8.53
CA SER A 108 13.03 -10.47 9.18
C SER A 108 11.78 -11.01 9.87
N VAL A 109 11.70 -12.34 10.03
CA VAL A 109 10.61 -12.99 10.78
C VAL A 109 10.52 -12.49 12.23
N ARG A 110 11.65 -12.11 12.84
CA ARG A 110 11.67 -11.49 14.17
C ARG A 110 11.01 -10.11 14.18
N ALA A 111 11.26 -9.29 13.17
CA ALA A 111 10.59 -7.99 13.05
C ALA A 111 9.08 -8.16 12.82
N ARG A 112 8.68 -9.14 12.00
CA ARG A 112 7.28 -9.52 11.78
C ARG A 112 6.60 -9.94 13.10
N ALA A 113 7.28 -10.75 13.92
CA ALA A 113 6.80 -11.16 15.23
C ALA A 113 6.60 -9.98 16.19
N LEU A 114 7.50 -8.99 16.18
CA LEU A 114 7.35 -7.76 16.97
C LEU A 114 6.13 -6.92 16.56
N ILE A 115 5.78 -6.90 15.27
CA ILE A 115 4.63 -6.14 14.76
C ILE A 115 3.31 -6.70 15.31
N CYS A 116 3.18 -8.02 15.38
CA CYS A 116 1.94 -8.69 15.73
C CYS A 116 1.87 -9.22 17.18
N GLY A 117 2.96 -9.10 17.94
CA GLY A 117 3.02 -9.57 19.34
C GLY A 117 3.13 -11.09 19.50
N TRP A 118 3.41 -11.82 18.43
CA TRP A 118 3.63 -13.28 18.48
C TRP A 118 5.11 -13.61 18.71
N SER A 119 5.39 -14.87 19.07
CA SER A 119 6.75 -15.39 19.04
C SER A 119 7.20 -15.68 17.60
N TYR A 120 8.50 -15.91 17.41
CA TYR A 120 9.08 -16.24 16.09
C TYR A 120 8.41 -17.46 15.43
N PHE A 121 8.13 -18.51 16.21
CA PHE A 121 7.74 -19.81 15.67
C PHE A 121 6.38 -19.78 14.95
N PRO A 122 5.29 -19.23 15.52
CA PRO A 122 4.02 -19.13 14.81
C PRO A 122 4.12 -18.32 13.52
N VAL A 123 4.88 -17.23 13.52
CA VAL A 123 5.06 -16.38 12.33
C VAL A 123 5.78 -17.16 11.23
N HIS A 124 6.88 -17.82 11.58
CA HIS A 124 7.67 -18.62 10.64
C HIS A 124 6.86 -19.81 10.08
N LYS A 125 6.15 -20.52 10.96
CA LYS A 125 5.53 -21.81 10.61
C LYS A 125 4.16 -21.66 9.96
N TYR A 126 3.36 -20.70 10.39
CA TYR A 126 1.93 -20.61 10.03
C TYR A 126 1.56 -19.35 9.26
N MET A 127 2.38 -18.30 9.28
CA MET A 127 1.95 -16.99 8.75
C MET A 127 2.74 -16.55 7.53
N ILE A 128 4.02 -16.92 7.41
CA ILE A 128 4.94 -16.31 6.43
C ILE A 128 4.44 -16.36 4.98
N GLY A 129 3.98 -17.53 4.51
CA GLY A 129 3.46 -17.67 3.14
C GLY A 129 2.17 -16.88 2.91
N HIS A 130 1.31 -16.77 3.92
CA HIS A 130 0.08 -15.98 3.82
C HIS A 130 0.36 -14.48 3.85
N ILE A 131 1.36 -14.03 4.62
CA ILE A 131 1.81 -12.63 4.62
C ILE A 131 2.28 -12.26 3.22
N GLU A 132 3.12 -13.09 2.60
CA GLU A 132 3.64 -12.86 1.26
C GLU A 132 2.54 -12.85 0.20
N ASN A 133 1.56 -13.75 0.30
CA ASN A 133 0.40 -13.77 -0.60
C ASN A 133 -0.46 -12.50 -0.49
N VAL A 134 -0.78 -12.07 0.73
CA VAL A 134 -1.53 -10.83 0.95
C VAL A 134 -0.74 -9.61 0.47
N LEU A 135 0.55 -9.56 0.77
CA LEU A 135 1.43 -8.48 0.30
C LEU A 135 1.49 -8.42 -1.23
N LYS A 136 1.56 -9.58 -1.89
CA LYS A 136 1.53 -9.67 -3.36
C LYS A 136 0.19 -9.16 -3.93
N ASP A 137 -0.93 -9.56 -3.35
CA ASP A 137 -2.26 -9.07 -3.76
C ASP A 137 -2.39 -7.55 -3.60
N ILE A 138 -1.98 -7.00 -2.45
CA ILE A 138 -1.99 -5.55 -2.21
C ILE A 138 -1.11 -4.80 -3.22
N ASN A 139 0.09 -5.32 -3.53
CA ASN A 139 0.97 -4.72 -4.52
C ASN A 139 0.41 -4.80 -5.95
N ASN A 140 -0.34 -5.85 -6.28
CA ASN A 140 -1.02 -5.92 -7.57
C ASN A 140 -2.18 -4.91 -7.65
N GLU A 141 -2.98 -4.80 -6.58
CA GLU A 141 -4.09 -3.85 -6.51
C GLU A 141 -3.63 -2.40 -6.62
N ILE A 142 -2.53 -2.03 -5.94
CA ILE A 142 -1.97 -0.69 -6.08
C ILE A 142 -1.46 -0.46 -7.51
N ALA A 143 -0.77 -1.43 -8.12
CA ALA A 143 -0.26 -1.29 -9.49
C ALA A 143 -1.40 -1.07 -10.50
N ILE A 144 -2.53 -1.80 -10.35
CA ILE A 144 -3.74 -1.59 -11.16
C ILE A 144 -4.33 -0.20 -10.91
N GLY A 145 -4.39 0.24 -9.65
CA GLY A 145 -4.86 1.58 -9.29
C GLY A 145 -4.01 2.69 -9.91
N GLU A 146 -2.69 2.52 -9.87
CA GLU A 146 -1.72 3.44 -10.48
C GLU A 146 -1.90 3.53 -11.99
N ASP A 147 -1.98 2.38 -12.68
CA ASP A 147 -2.17 2.32 -14.13
C ASP A 147 -3.46 3.01 -14.58
N LYS A 148 -4.55 2.86 -13.82
CA LYS A 148 -5.81 3.59 -14.05
C LYS A 148 -5.62 5.10 -13.94
N ILE A 149 -4.90 5.58 -12.93
CA ILE A 149 -4.61 7.01 -12.76
C ILE A 149 -3.78 7.52 -13.94
N PHE A 150 -2.71 6.80 -14.29
CA PHE A 150 -1.84 7.21 -15.39
C PHE A 150 -2.56 7.23 -16.74
N THR A 151 -3.43 6.25 -17.00
CA THR A 151 -4.27 6.25 -18.19
C THR A 151 -5.11 7.52 -18.31
N GLN A 152 -5.63 8.07 -17.20
CA GLN A 152 -6.37 9.34 -17.24
C GLN A 152 -5.44 10.54 -17.39
N VAL A 153 -4.29 10.53 -16.72
CA VAL A 153 -3.26 11.58 -16.88
C VAL A 153 -2.84 11.74 -18.34
N TYR A 154 -2.64 10.63 -19.06
CA TYR A 154 -2.25 10.68 -20.48
C TYR A 154 -3.37 11.07 -21.44
N LYS A 155 -4.65 11.01 -21.02
CA LYS A 155 -5.78 11.53 -21.81
C LYS A 155 -5.97 13.03 -21.68
N ILE A 156 -5.45 13.63 -20.60
CA ILE A 156 -5.53 15.07 -20.33
C ILE A 156 -4.46 15.83 -21.15
N LYS A 157 -3.44 15.13 -21.65
CA LYS A 157 -2.47 15.63 -22.63
C LYS A 157 -2.98 15.47 -24.05
#